data_AF-A0A7J4FVJ4-F1
#
_entry.id   AF-A0A7J4FVJ4-F1
#
_cell.length_a   1.000
_cell.length_b   1.000
_cell.length_c   1.000
_cell.angle_alpha   90.00
_cell.angle_beta   90.00
_cell.angle_gamma   90.00
#
_symmetry.space_group_name_H-M   'P 1'
#
loop_
_entity.id
_entity.type
_entity.pdbx_description
1 polymer ?
#
loop_
_entity_poly.entity_id
_entity_poly.type
_entity_poly.pdbx_seq_one_letter_code
_entity_poly.pdbx_strand_id
1 'polypeptide(L)'
;MKRYVVILILIGILNGIVVVNADDLEKLWEYRIVEDVYKVNIKDVNADGQMEILMAGKDRTQYGRDKIYLLNSRGDLMLKIEVENLRDFYLADAYGDSRDEIIVSYGRIVNNIPRGGLYIFDLEGNVLSEYPKGMLKSNIVLNNIVATDIDRDYRNEIVGNSKEGIYVFDDTYDGILWRWMSGRTIRNTVVEDIFEDTLPEIITIGVDEVNVFSHDGLKKWNYSMPEGVLSVGTVDYDILGYKEVVIASSNRSVHILDVNGGFRDKFVLDGDILNMVVEDTNNDLDDDLVFGTDNGI
;
A
#
# COMPACT_ATOMS: atom_id res chain seq x y z
N MET A 1 25.73 -9.29 -16.19
CA MET A 1 24.69 -10.16 -15.59
C MET A 1 24.17 -9.38 -14.40
N LYS A 2 22.99 -8.75 -14.53
CA LYS A 2 22.37 -8.05 -13.40
C LYS A 2 21.96 -9.14 -12.41
N ARG A 3 22.45 -9.06 -11.16
CA ARG A 3 22.02 -9.96 -10.08
C ARG A 3 20.73 -9.37 -9.54
N TYR A 4 19.65 -10.13 -9.60
CA TYR A 4 18.40 -9.76 -8.95
C TYR A 4 18.51 -10.17 -7.47
N VAL A 5 18.14 -9.26 -6.57
CA VAL A 5 18.00 -9.58 -5.15
C VAL A 5 16.54 -9.97 -4.95
N VAL A 6 16.27 -11.25 -4.72
CA VAL A 6 14.96 -11.70 -4.27
C VAL A 6 14.96 -11.65 -2.76
N ILE A 7 14.17 -10.75 -2.17
CA ILE A 7 13.95 -10.78 -0.73
C ILE A 7 12.86 -11.80 -0.44
N LEU A 8 13.27 -13.03 -0.12
CA LEU A 8 12.35 -14.02 0.43
C LEU A 8 12.13 -13.71 1.92
N ILE A 9 11.04 -13.01 2.21
CA ILE A 9 10.55 -12.88 3.58
C ILE A 9 9.99 -14.24 4.00
N LEU A 10 10.85 -15.09 4.57
CA LEU A 10 10.42 -16.26 5.31
C LEU A 10 9.72 -15.78 6.58
N ILE A 11 8.39 -15.58 6.51
CA ILE A 11 7.48 -15.34 7.63
C ILE A 11 7.32 -16.63 8.46
N GLY A 12 8.45 -17.21 8.85
CA GLY A 12 8.56 -18.36 9.71
C GLY A 12 9.42 -17.96 10.90
N ILE A 13 8.78 -17.36 11.92
CA ILE A 13 9.32 -16.96 13.23
C ILE A 13 9.74 -15.46 13.35
N LEU A 14 8.73 -14.60 13.13
CA LEU A 14 8.37 -13.35 13.84
C LEU A 14 9.36 -12.17 14.04
N ASN A 15 10.68 -12.26 13.88
CA ASN A 15 11.58 -11.24 14.45
C ASN A 15 12.72 -10.74 13.52
N GLY A 16 12.46 -10.55 12.22
CA GLY A 16 13.46 -9.97 11.32
C GLY A 16 13.16 -10.10 9.83
N ILE A 17 14.11 -9.64 9.02
CA ILE A 17 14.14 -9.78 7.55
C ILE A 17 15.34 -10.63 7.16
N VAL A 18 15.12 -11.52 6.20
CA VAL A 18 16.16 -12.31 5.53
C VAL A 18 16.17 -11.92 4.07
N VAL A 19 17.37 -11.61 3.55
CA VAL A 19 17.58 -11.33 2.13
C VAL A 19 18.31 -12.51 1.51
N VAL A 20 17.86 -12.97 0.34
CA VAL A 20 18.48 -14.08 -0.38
C VAL A 20 18.87 -13.70 -1.81
N ASN A 21 19.67 -14.52 -2.45
CA ASN A 21 19.95 -14.44 -3.88
C ASN A 21 18.79 -15.07 -4.67
N ALA A 22 18.36 -14.40 -5.74
CA ALA A 22 17.28 -14.89 -6.61
C ALA A 22 17.58 -16.24 -7.27
N ASP A 23 18.83 -16.45 -7.67
CA ASP A 23 19.19 -17.57 -8.55
C ASP A 23 19.25 -18.91 -7.79
N ASP A 24 19.67 -18.88 -6.52
CA ASP A 24 19.95 -20.06 -5.70
C ASP A 24 19.29 -20.04 -4.32
N LEU A 25 18.55 -18.96 -4.00
CA LEU A 25 17.92 -18.73 -2.70
C LEU A 25 18.91 -18.74 -1.52
N GLU A 26 20.19 -18.45 -1.76
CA GLU A 26 21.20 -18.34 -0.71
C GLU A 26 21.04 -17.06 0.12
N LYS A 27 21.04 -17.19 1.45
CA LYS A 27 20.97 -16.04 2.36
C LYS A 27 22.18 -15.11 2.20
N LEU A 28 21.92 -13.84 1.86
CA LEU A 28 22.91 -12.77 1.81
C LEU A 28 23.16 -12.20 3.21
N TRP A 29 22.11 -11.73 3.89
CA TRP A 29 22.18 -11.18 5.24
C TRP A 29 20.83 -11.28 5.95
N GLU A 30 20.85 -11.00 7.26
CA GLU A 30 19.69 -11.02 8.13
C GLU A 30 19.78 -9.88 9.13
N TYR A 31 18.69 -9.15 9.31
CA TYR A 31 18.56 -8.11 10.34
C TYR A 31 17.41 -8.47 11.28
N ARG A 32 17.70 -8.57 12.58
CA ARG A 32 16.74 -9.01 13.60
C ARG A 32 16.24 -7.84 14.42
N ILE A 33 14.93 -7.84 14.68
CA ILE A 33 14.26 -6.88 15.56
C ILE A 33 13.46 -7.62 16.63
N VAL A 34 13.05 -6.88 17.67
CA VAL A 34 12.24 -7.44 18.77
C VAL A 34 10.75 -7.42 18.41
N GLU A 35 10.36 -6.47 17.57
CA GLU A 35 9.00 -6.28 17.12
C GLU A 35 8.61 -7.26 15.99
N ASP A 36 7.32 -7.49 15.82
CA ASP A 36 6.82 -8.29 14.71
C ASP A 36 6.91 -7.48 13.42
N VAL A 37 7.71 -7.93 12.44
CA VAL A 37 7.72 -7.33 11.10
C VAL A 37 6.36 -7.56 10.45
N TYR A 38 5.70 -6.49 10.01
CA TYR A 38 4.38 -6.60 9.36
C TYR A 38 4.26 -5.90 8.01
N LYS A 39 5.20 -5.02 7.66
CA LYS A 39 5.29 -4.40 6.32
C LYS A 39 6.75 -4.10 5.97
N VAL A 40 7.08 -4.27 4.70
CA VAL A 40 8.41 -3.99 4.11
C VAL A 40 8.20 -3.24 2.79
N ASN A 41 9.02 -2.24 2.51
CA ASN A 41 9.13 -1.56 1.23
C ASN A 41 10.61 -1.55 0.81
N ILE A 42 10.86 -1.69 -0.49
CA ILE A 42 12.21 -1.79 -1.05
C ILE A 42 12.29 -0.77 -2.18
N LYS A 43 13.20 0.20 -2.05
CA LYS A 43 13.35 1.30 -3.00
C LYS A 43 14.76 1.84 -2.93
N ASP A 44 15.32 2.27 -4.06
CA ASP A 44 16.53 3.10 -4.10
C ASP A 44 16.13 4.52 -3.69
N VAL A 45 16.22 4.82 -2.39
CA VAL A 45 15.70 6.08 -1.83
C VAL A 45 16.70 7.24 -1.94
N ASN A 46 17.95 6.93 -2.28
CA ASN A 46 19.04 7.92 -2.39
C ASN A 46 19.61 8.05 -3.81
N ALA A 47 19.01 7.33 -4.78
CA ALA A 47 19.40 7.30 -6.19
C ALA A 47 20.86 6.88 -6.43
N ASP A 48 21.42 6.02 -5.57
CA ASP A 48 22.78 5.49 -5.72
C ASP A 48 22.84 4.20 -6.56
N GLY A 49 21.69 3.68 -6.98
CA GLY A 49 21.53 2.45 -7.75
C GLY A 49 21.45 1.19 -6.89
N GLN A 50 21.44 1.30 -5.57
CA GLN A 50 21.25 0.21 -4.63
C GLN A 50 19.90 0.35 -3.92
N MET A 51 19.28 -0.77 -3.60
CA MET A 51 17.98 -0.75 -2.92
C MET A 51 18.16 -0.67 -1.42
N GLU A 52 17.50 0.29 -0.78
CA GLU A 52 17.27 0.32 0.66
C GLU A 52 16.02 -0.46 1.05
N ILE A 53 15.94 -0.84 2.32
CA ILE A 53 14.85 -1.62 2.89
C ILE A 53 14.23 -0.83 4.03
N LEU A 54 12.99 -0.41 3.86
CA LEU A 54 12.19 0.19 4.92
C LEU A 54 11.24 -0.86 5.49
N MET A 55 11.26 -1.04 6.81
CA MET A 55 10.43 -2.05 7.47
C MET A 55 9.75 -1.50 8.71
N ALA A 56 8.53 -1.98 8.97
CA ALA A 56 7.78 -1.67 10.18
C ALA A 56 7.70 -2.88 11.12
N GLY A 57 8.11 -2.64 12.36
CA GLY A 57 7.96 -3.55 13.49
C GLY A 57 6.80 -3.12 14.39
N LYS A 58 5.90 -4.06 14.68
CA LYS A 58 4.80 -3.89 15.64
C LYS A 58 5.23 -4.32 17.04
N ASP A 59 5.21 -3.38 17.98
CA ASP A 59 5.49 -3.69 19.39
C ASP A 59 4.18 -4.11 20.07
N ARG A 60 4.09 -5.39 20.45
CA ARG A 60 2.89 -5.95 21.10
C ARG A 60 2.82 -5.71 22.60
N THR A 61 3.81 -5.04 23.19
CA THR A 61 3.75 -4.71 24.62
C THR A 61 2.78 -3.56 24.88
N GLN A 62 2.16 -3.55 26.06
CA GLN A 62 1.14 -2.55 26.42
C GLN A 62 1.62 -1.09 26.33
N TYR A 63 2.92 -0.88 26.51
CA TYR A 63 3.59 0.44 26.47
C TYR A 63 4.54 0.58 25.29
N GLY A 64 4.55 -0.42 24.41
CA GLY A 64 5.42 -0.50 23.26
C GLY A 64 5.16 0.62 22.27
N ARG A 65 6.23 1.05 21.62
CA ARG A 65 6.14 1.91 20.44
C ARG A 65 6.55 1.09 19.23
N ASP A 66 5.70 1.14 18.21
CA ASP A 66 6.00 0.57 16.92
C ASP A 66 7.19 1.32 16.33
N LYS A 67 7.96 0.65 15.49
CA LYS A 67 9.22 1.20 14.99
C LYS A 67 9.32 1.02 13.49
N ILE A 68 9.80 2.05 12.82
CA ILE A 68 10.20 2.00 11.42
C ILE A 68 11.72 1.95 11.39
N TYR A 69 12.26 1.08 10.54
CA TYR A 69 13.69 0.90 10.33
C TYR A 69 14.01 1.07 8.85
N LEU A 70 14.99 1.89 8.52
CA LEU A 70 15.58 1.98 7.20
C LEU A 70 16.96 1.31 7.23
N LEU A 71 17.17 0.32 6.37
CA LEU A 71 18.43 -0.39 6.22
C LEU A 71 19.01 -0.12 4.83
N ASN A 72 20.33 -0.05 4.72
CA ASN A 72 20.98 -0.02 3.42
C ASN A 72 20.96 -1.41 2.74
N SER A 73 21.43 -1.47 1.50
CA SER A 73 21.55 -2.69 0.69
C SER A 73 22.35 -3.84 1.34
N ARG A 74 23.19 -3.53 2.33
CA ARG A 74 24.02 -4.49 3.09
C ARG A 74 23.38 -4.93 4.41
N GLY A 75 22.22 -4.38 4.77
CA GLY A 75 21.53 -4.62 6.03
C GLY A 75 22.03 -3.77 7.20
N ASP A 76 22.85 -2.74 6.97
CA ASP A 76 23.25 -1.81 8.03
C ASP A 76 22.11 -0.84 8.33
N LEU A 77 21.84 -0.58 9.62
CA LEU A 77 20.82 0.38 10.05
C LEU A 77 21.23 1.81 9.69
N MET A 78 20.38 2.49 8.91
CA MET A 78 20.53 3.91 8.56
C MET A 78 19.69 4.80 9.48
N LEU A 79 18.42 4.44 9.69
CA LEU A 79 17.45 5.23 10.45
C LEU A 79 16.52 4.34 11.26
N LYS A 80 16.12 4.83 12.42
CA LYS A 80 15.11 4.21 13.28
C LYS A 80 14.17 5.29 13.84
N ILE A 81 12.88 5.18 13.53
CA ILE A 81 11.83 6.09 14.03
C ILE A 81 10.89 5.31 14.96
N GLU A 82 10.53 5.89 16.11
CA GLU A 82 9.48 5.36 16.97
C GLU A 82 8.15 6.06 16.70
N VAL A 83 7.10 5.28 16.46
CA VAL A 83 5.77 5.78 16.11
C VAL A 83 4.73 5.21 17.07
N GLU A 84 3.87 6.08 17.61
CA GLU A 84 2.79 5.66 18.52
C GLU A 84 1.62 5.06 17.73
N ASN A 85 1.41 3.74 17.83
CA ASN A 85 0.35 3.02 17.09
C ASN A 85 0.47 3.24 15.57
N LEU A 86 1.60 2.83 15.00
CA LEU A 86 1.81 2.82 13.56
C LEU A 86 0.70 2.03 12.87
N ARG A 87 0.14 2.61 11.81
CA ARG A 87 -0.88 1.98 10.96
C ARG A 87 -0.23 1.52 9.68
N ASP A 88 0.35 2.46 8.96
CA ASP A 88 0.98 2.21 7.68
C ASP A 88 2.08 3.23 7.39
N PHE A 89 2.97 2.89 6.45
CA PHE A 89 4.00 3.79 5.94
C PHE A 89 4.14 3.69 4.41
N TYR A 90 4.67 4.75 3.80
CA TYR A 90 4.95 4.83 2.37
C TYR A 90 6.25 5.62 2.11
N LEU A 91 6.97 5.29 1.02
CA LEU A 91 8.17 5.99 0.57
C LEU A 91 7.91 6.68 -0.77
N ALA A 92 8.00 8.01 -0.80
CA ALA A 92 7.79 8.80 -2.00
C ALA A 92 8.44 10.17 -1.89
N ASP A 93 8.77 10.76 -3.03
CA ASP A 93 9.15 12.17 -3.17
C ASP A 93 7.91 13.03 -2.95
N ALA A 94 7.60 13.30 -1.70
CA ALA A 94 6.37 13.96 -1.30
C ALA A 94 6.36 15.40 -1.85
N TYR A 95 7.49 16.09 -1.73
CA TYR A 95 7.60 17.52 -2.04
C TYR A 95 8.03 17.86 -3.47
N GLY A 96 8.29 16.85 -4.31
CA GLY A 96 8.73 17.02 -5.70
C GLY A 96 10.16 17.53 -5.83
N ASP A 97 11.02 17.26 -4.85
CA ASP A 97 12.41 17.73 -4.80
C ASP A 97 13.44 16.65 -5.20
N SER A 98 12.95 15.52 -5.72
CA SER A 98 13.72 14.33 -6.11
C SER A 98 14.39 13.62 -4.93
N ARG A 99 13.83 13.75 -3.73
CA ARG A 99 14.24 12.99 -2.54
C ARG A 99 13.03 12.32 -1.94
N ASP A 100 13.18 11.06 -1.52
CA ASP A 100 12.09 10.36 -0.88
C ASP A 100 11.94 10.75 0.59
N GLU A 101 10.69 10.92 1.01
CA GLU A 101 10.28 11.02 2.40
C GLU A 101 9.62 9.74 2.91
N ILE A 102 9.64 9.58 4.23
CA ILE A 102 8.90 8.53 4.92
C ILE A 102 7.57 9.11 5.39
N ILE A 103 6.50 8.72 4.72
CA ILE A 103 5.13 9.11 5.07
C ILE A 103 4.56 8.04 5.99
N VAL A 104 3.98 8.47 7.11
CA VAL A 104 3.56 7.59 8.20
C VAL A 104 2.15 7.93 8.63
N SER A 105 1.26 6.92 8.60
CA SER A 105 -0.03 7.01 9.27
C SER A 105 0.04 6.37 10.64
N TYR A 106 -0.55 7.05 11.63
CA TYR A 106 -0.53 6.58 13.01
C TYR A 106 -1.88 6.80 13.68
N GLY A 107 -2.11 6.06 14.76
CA GLY A 107 -3.22 6.30 15.65
C GLY A 107 -4.01 5.05 16.05
N ARG A 108 -5.03 5.30 16.86
CA ARG A 108 -5.88 4.24 17.40
C ARG A 108 -7.30 4.73 17.62
N ILE A 109 -8.21 3.78 17.68
CA ILE A 109 -9.61 4.03 18.04
C ILE A 109 -9.73 3.81 19.55
N VAL A 110 -10.17 4.83 20.29
CA VAL A 110 -10.42 4.77 21.74
C VAL A 110 -11.87 5.15 21.99
N ASN A 111 -12.65 4.25 22.57
CA ASN A 111 -14.09 4.44 22.82
C ASN A 111 -14.85 4.85 21.54
N ASN A 112 -14.59 4.17 20.41
CA ASN A 112 -15.14 4.48 19.08
C ASN A 112 -14.79 5.88 18.54
N ILE A 113 -13.81 6.56 19.13
CA ILE A 113 -13.29 7.82 18.61
C ILE A 113 -11.92 7.53 17.99
N PRO A 114 -11.77 7.63 16.66
CA PRO A 114 -10.47 7.56 16.01
C PRO A 114 -9.61 8.72 16.50
N ARG A 115 -8.34 8.45 16.78
CA ARG A 115 -7.35 9.45 17.20
C ARG A 115 -6.05 9.12 16.50
N GLY A 116 -5.80 9.79 15.40
CA GLY A 116 -4.65 9.56 14.55
C GLY A 116 -4.27 10.76 13.72
N GLY A 117 -3.37 10.52 12.79
CA GLY A 117 -2.78 11.55 11.97
C GLY A 117 -1.76 10.99 10.99
N LEU A 118 -1.04 11.91 10.37
CA LEU A 118 0.07 11.66 9.47
C LEU A 118 1.33 12.36 9.99
N TYR A 119 2.48 11.73 9.77
CA TYR A 119 3.78 12.37 9.84
C TYR A 119 4.49 12.17 8.50
N ILE A 120 5.26 13.17 8.09
CA ILE A 120 6.21 13.07 6.99
C ILE A 120 7.59 13.34 7.58
N PHE A 121 8.50 12.38 7.42
CA PHE A 121 9.87 12.47 7.89
C PHE A 121 10.84 12.55 6.70
N ASP A 122 11.91 13.33 6.86
CA ASP A 122 13.09 13.16 6.02
C ASP A 122 13.83 11.84 6.34
N LEU A 123 14.83 11.49 5.52
CA LEU A 123 15.64 10.28 5.71
C LEU A 123 16.64 10.39 6.88
N GLU A 124 16.73 11.54 7.54
CA GLU A 124 17.42 11.74 8.80
C GLU A 124 16.51 11.56 10.04
N GLY A 125 15.20 11.43 9.83
CA GLY A 125 14.19 11.23 10.88
C GLY A 125 13.62 12.52 11.48
N ASN A 126 13.86 13.68 10.87
CA ASN A 126 13.21 14.93 11.27
C ASN A 126 11.81 15.00 10.69
N VAL A 127 10.85 15.49 11.48
CA VAL A 127 9.48 15.72 11.02
C VAL A 127 9.45 16.97 10.13
N LEU A 128 9.08 16.80 8.86
CA LEU A 128 8.87 17.88 7.90
C LEU A 128 7.43 18.41 7.98
N SER A 129 6.44 17.51 8.03
CA SER A 129 5.02 17.83 8.16
C SER A 129 4.32 16.89 9.15
N GLU A 130 3.27 17.41 9.78
CA GLU A 130 2.35 16.63 10.62
C GLU A 130 0.90 17.04 10.33
N TYR A 131 0.00 16.06 10.26
CA TYR A 131 -1.43 16.30 10.17
C TYR A 131 -2.19 15.59 11.30
N PRO A 132 -3.07 16.30 12.02
CA PRO A 132 -3.26 17.74 11.99
C PRO A 132 -2.14 18.43 12.78
N LYS A 133 -1.87 19.71 12.49
CA LYS A 133 -0.82 20.47 13.17
C LYS A 133 -1.03 20.59 14.68
N GLY A 134 0.05 20.40 15.44
CA GLY A 134 0.13 20.60 16.88
C GLY A 134 -0.47 19.46 17.71
N MET A 135 -0.84 19.75 18.96
CA MET A 135 -1.33 18.72 19.91
C MET A 135 -2.74 18.18 19.61
N LEU A 136 -3.34 18.59 18.50
CA LEU A 136 -4.65 18.09 18.08
C LEU A 136 -4.45 16.69 17.47
N LYS A 137 -5.26 15.72 17.87
CA LYS A 137 -5.37 14.46 17.11
C LYS A 137 -6.56 14.61 16.17
N SER A 138 -6.41 14.21 14.91
CA SER A 138 -7.56 14.17 14.01
C SER A 138 -8.50 13.03 14.44
N ASN A 139 -9.78 13.15 14.09
CA ASN A 139 -10.73 12.05 14.21
C ASN A 139 -10.57 11.05 13.04
N ILE A 140 -9.36 10.91 12.50
CA ILE A 140 -9.04 10.05 11.36
C ILE A 140 -7.90 9.12 11.78
N VAL A 141 -8.06 7.84 11.46
CA VAL A 141 -7.00 6.83 11.55
C VAL A 141 -7.00 6.14 10.20
N LEU A 142 -5.96 6.39 9.42
CA LEU A 142 -5.78 5.76 8.11
C LEU A 142 -5.17 4.38 8.34
N ASN A 143 -5.66 3.36 7.64
CA ASN A 143 -5.20 1.98 7.73
C ASN A 143 -4.19 1.65 6.64
N ASN A 144 -4.31 2.28 5.47
CA ASN A 144 -3.34 2.21 4.38
C ASN A 144 -3.20 3.62 3.80
N ILE A 145 -2.00 3.92 3.30
CA ILE A 145 -1.68 5.17 2.62
C ILE A 145 -0.88 4.91 1.35
N VAL A 146 -1.11 5.75 0.35
CA VAL A 146 -0.35 5.82 -0.90
C VAL A 146 -0.06 7.30 -1.18
N ALA A 147 1.14 7.60 -1.63
CA ALA A 147 1.50 8.92 -2.11
C ALA A 147 1.57 8.91 -3.64
N THR A 148 0.87 9.84 -4.29
CA THR A 148 0.82 9.96 -5.74
C THR A 148 0.49 11.39 -6.14
N ASP A 149 0.98 11.80 -7.30
CA ASP A 149 0.67 13.08 -7.93
C ASP A 149 -0.73 12.99 -8.55
N ILE A 150 -1.74 13.44 -7.80
CA ILE A 150 -3.16 13.29 -8.11
C ILE A 150 -3.65 14.38 -9.07
N ASP A 151 -2.97 15.52 -9.11
CA ASP A 151 -3.38 16.69 -9.90
C ASP A 151 -2.35 17.18 -10.92
N ARG A 152 -1.21 16.49 -11.01
CA ARG A 152 -0.09 16.69 -11.95
C ARG A 152 0.70 17.96 -11.74
N ASP A 153 0.89 18.36 -10.50
CA ASP A 153 1.74 19.49 -10.15
C ASP A 153 3.21 19.09 -9.84
N TYR A 154 3.54 17.79 -10.00
CA TYR A 154 4.82 17.15 -9.66
C TYR A 154 5.09 16.99 -8.17
N ARG A 155 4.08 17.14 -7.32
CA ARG A 155 4.13 16.82 -5.89
C ARG A 155 3.13 15.73 -5.60
N ASN A 156 3.40 14.96 -4.56
CA ASN A 156 2.53 13.84 -4.23
C ASN A 156 1.53 14.24 -3.15
N GLU A 157 0.25 14.12 -3.46
CA GLU A 157 -0.81 14.03 -2.46
C GLU A 157 -0.74 12.72 -1.70
N ILE A 158 -1.44 12.66 -0.57
CA ILE A 158 -1.60 11.41 0.19
C ILE A 158 -3.05 10.94 0.07
N VAL A 159 -3.23 9.76 -0.52
CA VAL A 159 -4.49 9.02 -0.51
C VAL A 159 -4.46 8.02 0.65
N GLY A 160 -5.46 8.05 1.52
CA GLY A 160 -5.56 7.10 2.61
C GLY A 160 -6.98 6.64 2.89
N ASN A 161 -7.12 5.40 3.34
CA ASN A 161 -8.42 4.85 3.75
C ASN A 161 -8.52 4.74 5.26
N SER A 162 -9.65 5.13 5.83
CA SER A 162 -10.05 4.75 7.18
C SER A 162 -11.01 3.55 7.13
N LYS A 163 -11.54 3.15 8.29
CA LYS A 163 -12.65 2.19 8.32
C LYS A 163 -13.90 2.75 7.62
N GLU A 164 -14.12 4.06 7.64
CA GLU A 164 -15.39 4.67 7.25
C GLU A 164 -15.40 5.26 5.83
N GLY A 165 -14.23 5.42 5.22
CA GLY A 165 -14.12 6.13 3.95
C GLY A 165 -12.68 6.36 3.50
N ILE A 166 -12.53 7.21 2.49
CA ILE A 166 -11.25 7.65 1.94
C ILE A 166 -11.05 9.14 2.12
N TYR A 167 -9.79 9.53 2.22
CA TYR A 167 -9.32 10.90 2.40
C TYR A 167 -8.17 11.13 1.45
N VAL A 168 -8.19 12.26 0.75
CA VAL A 168 -7.08 12.74 -0.07
C VAL A 168 -6.59 14.05 0.55
N PHE A 169 -5.34 14.05 0.97
CA PHE A 169 -4.65 15.21 1.53
C PHE A 169 -3.92 15.95 0.43
N ASP A 170 -3.86 17.29 0.51
CA ASP A 170 -3.10 18.11 -0.42
C ASP A 170 -1.58 17.92 -0.28
N ASP A 171 -0.83 18.38 -1.28
CA ASP A 171 0.66 18.43 -1.31
C ASP A 171 1.27 19.33 -0.22
N THR A 172 0.47 20.18 0.43
CA THR A 172 0.90 20.97 1.59
C THR A 172 0.77 20.21 2.91
N TYR A 173 0.03 19.10 2.89
CA TYR A 173 -0.29 18.21 4.00
C TYR A 173 -1.00 18.90 5.18
N ASP A 174 -1.64 20.04 4.91
CA ASP A 174 -2.37 20.83 5.91
C ASP A 174 -3.89 20.68 5.77
N GLY A 175 -4.35 20.21 4.61
CA GLY A 175 -5.75 20.10 4.26
C GLY A 175 -6.13 18.74 3.69
N ILE A 176 -7.44 18.59 3.48
CA ILE A 176 -8.03 17.47 2.77
C ILE A 176 -8.61 18.08 1.49
N LEU A 177 -8.09 17.68 0.33
CA LEU A 177 -8.63 18.07 -0.98
C LEU A 177 -10.08 17.60 -1.09
N TRP A 178 -10.30 16.32 -0.84
CA TRP A 178 -11.62 15.73 -0.80
C TRP A 178 -11.65 14.47 0.05
N ARG A 179 -12.87 14.07 0.44
CA ARG A 179 -13.11 12.82 1.16
C ARG A 179 -14.44 12.22 0.74
N TRP A 180 -14.54 10.91 0.85
CA TRP A 180 -15.77 10.19 0.65
C TRP A 180 -16.03 9.24 1.81
N MET A 181 -17.25 9.29 2.34
CA MET A 181 -17.69 8.43 3.45
C MET A 181 -18.58 7.33 2.89
N SER A 182 -18.14 6.08 3.04
CA SER A 182 -18.83 4.90 2.49
C SER A 182 -20.12 4.59 3.23
N GLY A 183 -20.17 4.86 4.54
CA GLY A 183 -21.19 4.31 5.43
C GLY A 183 -21.04 2.80 5.67
N ARG A 184 -20.09 2.15 4.99
CA ARG A 184 -19.68 0.76 5.15
C ARG A 184 -18.19 0.70 5.49
N THR A 185 -17.71 -0.49 5.84
CA THR A 185 -16.29 -0.67 6.17
C THR A 185 -15.45 -0.76 4.91
N ILE A 186 -14.46 0.13 4.79
CA ILE A 186 -13.40 0.03 3.78
C ILE A 186 -12.24 -0.79 4.37
N ARG A 187 -11.81 -1.81 3.63
CA ARG A 187 -10.72 -2.72 3.99
C ARG A 187 -9.39 -2.20 3.48
N ASN A 188 -9.36 -1.76 2.22
CA ASN A 188 -8.14 -1.30 1.56
C ASN A 188 -8.46 -0.34 0.41
N THR A 189 -7.44 0.26 -0.18
CA THR A 189 -7.51 1.13 -1.35
C THR A 189 -6.36 0.81 -2.31
N VAL A 190 -6.62 0.89 -3.61
CA VAL A 190 -5.64 0.87 -4.69
C VAL A 190 -5.70 2.22 -5.40
N VAL A 191 -4.56 2.76 -5.81
CA VAL A 191 -4.47 4.02 -6.55
C VAL A 191 -3.66 3.75 -7.80
N GLU A 192 -4.29 3.88 -8.97
CA GLU A 192 -3.74 3.45 -10.25
C GLU A 192 -4.42 4.23 -11.38
N ASP A 193 -3.67 4.61 -12.41
CA ASP A 193 -4.23 5.17 -13.65
C ASP A 193 -4.78 4.03 -14.53
N ILE A 194 -6.06 3.70 -14.33
CA ILE A 194 -6.69 2.60 -15.07
C ILE A 194 -7.19 3.03 -16.45
N PHE A 195 -7.30 4.34 -16.68
CA PHE A 195 -7.71 4.93 -17.96
C PHE A 195 -6.51 5.31 -18.83
N GLU A 196 -5.27 5.11 -18.36
CA GLU A 196 -4.02 5.50 -19.03
C GLU A 196 -4.08 6.95 -19.54
N ASP A 197 -4.77 7.81 -18.78
CA ASP A 197 -4.97 9.20 -19.14
C ASP A 197 -3.95 10.12 -18.49
N THR A 198 -3.08 9.55 -17.64
CA THR A 198 -2.06 10.10 -16.72
C THR A 198 -2.57 10.66 -15.38
N LEU A 199 -3.87 10.53 -15.06
CA LEU A 199 -4.44 10.85 -13.74
C LEU A 199 -4.86 9.56 -13.03
N PRO A 200 -4.48 9.33 -11.77
CA PRO A 200 -4.82 8.10 -11.10
C PRO A 200 -6.30 8.06 -10.68
N GLU A 201 -6.90 6.88 -10.79
CA GLU A 201 -8.14 6.53 -10.12
C GLU A 201 -7.88 6.00 -8.71
N ILE A 202 -8.88 6.19 -7.84
CA ILE A 202 -8.89 5.66 -6.48
C ILE A 202 -9.92 4.55 -6.40
N ILE A 203 -9.44 3.32 -6.20
CA ILE A 203 -10.26 2.12 -6.09
C ILE A 203 -10.38 1.73 -4.63
N THR A 204 -11.59 1.79 -4.08
CA THR A 204 -11.86 1.40 -2.70
C THR A 204 -12.36 -0.04 -2.62
N ILE A 205 -11.79 -0.80 -1.68
CA ILE A 205 -12.11 -2.19 -1.45
C ILE A 205 -12.96 -2.27 -0.17
N GLY A 206 -14.27 -2.43 -0.33
CA GLY A 206 -15.22 -2.61 0.75
C GLY A 206 -15.31 -4.07 1.25
N VAL A 207 -16.31 -4.35 2.08
CA VAL A 207 -16.61 -5.72 2.51
C VAL A 207 -17.16 -6.55 1.35
N ASP A 208 -18.06 -5.98 0.57
CA ASP A 208 -18.87 -6.62 -0.47
C ASP A 208 -19.08 -5.69 -1.68
N GLU A 209 -18.25 -4.66 -1.81
CA GLU A 209 -18.33 -3.70 -2.90
C GLU A 209 -16.94 -3.15 -3.27
N VAL A 210 -16.78 -2.79 -4.54
CA VAL A 210 -15.66 -2.02 -5.04
C VAL A 210 -16.22 -0.71 -5.59
N ASN A 211 -15.66 0.42 -5.20
CA ASN A 211 -16.02 1.72 -5.78
C ASN A 211 -14.78 2.36 -6.41
N VAL A 212 -14.95 2.97 -7.58
CA VAL A 212 -13.88 3.69 -8.29
C VAL A 212 -14.22 5.17 -8.37
N PHE A 213 -13.26 6.00 -8.01
CA PHE A 213 -13.33 7.44 -8.05
C PHE A 213 -12.26 7.99 -8.99
N SER A 214 -12.56 9.06 -9.72
CA SER A 214 -11.55 9.86 -10.39
C SER A 214 -10.66 10.59 -9.39
N HIS A 215 -9.53 11.08 -9.88
CA HIS A 215 -8.55 11.87 -9.12
C HIS A 215 -9.16 13.05 -8.32
N ASP A 216 -10.25 13.65 -8.82
CA ASP A 216 -10.96 14.78 -8.19
C ASP A 216 -12.10 14.35 -7.22
N GLY A 217 -12.26 13.04 -6.99
CA GLY A 217 -13.22 12.49 -6.04
C GLY A 217 -14.63 12.23 -6.60
N LEU A 218 -14.84 12.37 -7.91
CA LEU A 218 -16.11 11.96 -8.52
C LEU A 218 -16.17 10.44 -8.63
N LYS A 219 -17.25 9.84 -8.11
CA LYS A 219 -17.48 8.40 -8.25
C LYS A 219 -17.76 8.06 -9.72
N LYS A 220 -16.85 7.30 -10.35
CA LYS A 220 -16.99 6.79 -11.72
C LYS A 220 -18.01 5.66 -11.77
N TRP A 221 -17.81 4.62 -10.96
CA TRP A 221 -18.71 3.46 -10.90
C TRP A 221 -18.56 2.67 -9.59
N ASN A 222 -19.42 1.68 -9.38
CA ASN A 222 -19.23 0.66 -8.36
C ASN A 222 -19.65 -0.72 -8.84
N TYR A 223 -19.06 -1.72 -8.22
CA TYR A 223 -19.37 -3.12 -8.43
C TYR A 223 -19.74 -3.79 -7.11
N SER A 224 -20.86 -4.52 -7.09
CA SER A 224 -21.31 -5.25 -5.90
C SER A 224 -20.84 -6.70 -5.99
N MET A 225 -20.21 -7.17 -4.93
CA MET A 225 -19.71 -8.54 -4.79
C MET A 225 -20.20 -9.11 -3.45
N PRO A 226 -21.47 -9.54 -3.35
CA PRO A 226 -22.09 -9.98 -2.09
C PRO A 226 -21.35 -11.10 -1.36
N GLU A 227 -20.58 -11.92 -2.09
CA GLU A 227 -19.76 -13.01 -1.57
C GLU A 227 -18.49 -12.52 -0.85
N GLY A 228 -18.27 -11.20 -0.87
CA GLY A 228 -17.23 -10.50 -0.16
C GLY A 228 -15.98 -10.33 -1.01
N VAL A 229 -15.39 -9.14 -0.95
CA VAL A 229 -14.17 -8.80 -1.68
C VAL A 229 -12.95 -9.11 -0.80
N LEU A 230 -12.02 -9.89 -1.34
CA LEU A 230 -10.75 -10.24 -0.68
C LEU A 230 -9.62 -9.35 -1.14
N SER A 231 -9.43 -9.24 -2.45
CA SER A 231 -8.36 -8.45 -3.07
C SER A 231 -8.86 -7.86 -4.38
N VAL A 232 -8.25 -6.74 -4.78
CA VAL A 232 -8.46 -6.09 -6.06
C VAL A 232 -7.10 -5.76 -6.65
N GLY A 233 -6.94 -6.00 -7.94
CA GLY A 233 -5.77 -5.63 -8.73
C GLY A 233 -6.21 -5.06 -10.07
N THR A 234 -5.27 -4.51 -10.80
CA THR A 234 -5.47 -3.93 -12.13
C THR A 234 -4.51 -4.60 -13.09
N VAL A 235 -4.99 -5.02 -14.27
CA VAL A 235 -4.21 -5.74 -15.27
C VAL A 235 -4.44 -5.07 -16.61
N ASP A 236 -3.39 -4.90 -17.42
CA ASP A 236 -3.56 -4.52 -18.83
C ASP A 236 -3.80 -5.79 -19.65
N TYR A 237 -5.07 -6.13 -19.89
CA TYR A 237 -5.44 -7.34 -20.63
C TYR A 237 -5.81 -7.06 -22.08
N ASP A 238 -5.94 -5.79 -22.50
CA ASP A 238 -6.41 -5.43 -23.84
C ASP A 238 -5.51 -4.45 -24.61
N ILE A 239 -5.55 -4.55 -25.94
CA ILE A 239 -4.69 -3.75 -26.84
C ILE A 239 -5.05 -2.25 -26.81
N LEU A 240 -6.14 -1.86 -26.13
CA LEU A 240 -6.53 -0.45 -26.04
C LEU A 240 -5.71 0.30 -24.99
N GLY A 241 -4.97 -0.43 -24.14
CA GLY A 241 -4.17 0.15 -23.07
C GLY A 241 -5.07 0.75 -21.99
N TYR A 242 -6.14 0.05 -21.58
CA TYR A 242 -6.90 0.41 -20.39
C TYR A 242 -6.81 -0.76 -19.43
N LYS A 243 -6.60 -0.48 -18.14
CA LYS A 243 -6.46 -1.55 -17.16
C LYS A 243 -7.82 -2.06 -16.72
N GLU A 244 -8.04 -3.36 -16.88
CA GLU A 244 -9.15 -4.06 -16.27
C GLU A 244 -9.00 -4.14 -14.75
N VAL A 245 -10.14 -4.15 -14.06
CA VAL A 245 -10.18 -4.35 -12.62
C VAL A 245 -10.51 -5.80 -12.31
N VAL A 246 -9.58 -6.49 -11.65
CA VAL A 246 -9.70 -7.89 -11.24
C VAL A 246 -10.08 -7.93 -9.76
N ILE A 247 -11.17 -8.63 -9.45
CA ILE A 247 -11.72 -8.72 -8.09
C ILE A 247 -11.73 -10.19 -7.66
N ALA A 248 -10.95 -10.52 -6.64
CA ALA A 248 -10.96 -11.83 -6.00
C ALA A 248 -11.94 -11.86 -4.83
N SER A 249 -12.74 -12.92 -4.72
CA SER A 249 -13.81 -13.06 -3.73
C SER A 249 -13.64 -14.26 -2.80
N SER A 250 -14.25 -14.16 -1.62
CA SER A 250 -14.23 -15.19 -0.57
C SER A 250 -14.87 -16.53 -0.98
N ASN A 251 -15.63 -16.56 -2.08
CA ASN A 251 -16.25 -17.79 -2.61
C ASN A 251 -15.43 -18.45 -3.74
N ARG A 252 -14.14 -18.12 -3.86
CA ARG A 252 -13.21 -18.61 -4.89
C ARG A 252 -13.45 -18.06 -6.29
N SER A 253 -14.39 -17.14 -6.46
CA SER A 253 -14.58 -16.50 -7.75
C SER A 253 -13.65 -15.30 -7.94
N VAL A 254 -13.20 -15.16 -9.18
CA VAL A 254 -12.47 -13.99 -9.66
C VAL A 254 -13.29 -13.38 -10.78
N HIS A 255 -13.59 -12.09 -10.65
CA HIS A 255 -14.33 -11.32 -11.64
C HIS A 255 -13.38 -10.34 -12.31
N ILE A 256 -13.44 -10.25 -13.65
CA ILE A 256 -12.70 -9.26 -14.44
C ILE A 256 -13.72 -8.25 -14.95
N LEU A 257 -13.47 -6.97 -14.68
CA LEU A 257 -14.28 -5.85 -15.13
C LEU A 257 -13.47 -4.98 -16.12
N ASP A 258 -14.14 -4.44 -17.12
CA ASP A 258 -13.58 -3.38 -17.95
C ASP A 258 -13.36 -2.09 -17.15
N VAL A 259 -12.65 -1.14 -17.76
CA VAL A 259 -12.32 0.16 -17.17
C VAL A 259 -13.54 0.98 -16.71
N ASN A 260 -14.72 0.72 -17.28
CA ASN A 260 -15.98 1.37 -16.94
C ASN A 260 -16.82 0.58 -15.91
N GLY A 261 -16.27 -0.51 -15.35
CA GLY A 261 -16.93 -1.38 -14.38
C GLY A 261 -17.90 -2.38 -15.01
N GLY A 262 -17.87 -2.53 -16.33
CA GLY A 262 -18.64 -3.54 -17.06
C GLY A 262 -18.04 -4.93 -16.85
N PHE A 263 -18.89 -5.92 -16.57
CA PHE A 263 -18.44 -7.30 -16.41
C PHE A 263 -17.87 -7.86 -17.72
N ARG A 264 -16.62 -8.33 -17.69
CA ARG A 264 -15.95 -8.99 -18.83
C ARG A 264 -15.97 -10.51 -18.69
N ASP A 265 -15.43 -11.03 -17.58
CA ASP A 265 -15.31 -12.48 -17.39
C ASP A 265 -15.32 -12.89 -15.91
N LYS A 266 -15.48 -14.20 -15.69
CA LYS A 266 -15.44 -14.85 -14.38
C LYS A 266 -14.83 -16.24 -14.48
N PHE A 267 -13.91 -16.52 -13.56
CA PHE A 267 -13.48 -17.89 -13.27
C PHE A 267 -13.66 -18.21 -11.79
N VAL A 268 -13.65 -19.50 -11.47
CA VAL A 268 -13.77 -20.02 -10.11
C VAL A 268 -12.60 -20.96 -9.89
N LEU A 269 -11.83 -20.72 -8.82
CA LEU A 269 -10.71 -21.55 -8.45
C LEU A 269 -11.16 -22.75 -7.60
N ASP A 270 -10.40 -23.83 -7.65
CA ASP A 270 -10.71 -25.05 -6.90
C ASP A 270 -10.45 -24.89 -5.39
N GLY A 271 -9.50 -24.02 -5.01
CA GLY A 271 -9.14 -23.70 -3.62
C GLY A 271 -9.60 -22.31 -3.17
N ASP A 272 -9.65 -22.12 -1.85
CA ASP A 272 -9.95 -20.83 -1.22
C ASP A 272 -8.83 -19.83 -1.50
N ILE A 273 -9.19 -18.67 -2.04
CA ILE A 273 -8.23 -17.61 -2.36
C ILE A 273 -7.72 -17.00 -1.06
N LEU A 274 -6.41 -17.04 -0.86
CA LEU A 274 -5.72 -16.43 0.28
C LEU A 274 -5.10 -15.10 -0.09
N ASN A 275 -4.59 -14.98 -1.32
CA ASN A 275 -4.00 -13.76 -1.84
C ASN A 275 -4.07 -13.70 -3.37
N MET A 276 -3.94 -12.50 -3.92
CA MET A 276 -3.84 -12.23 -5.35
C MET A 276 -2.75 -11.18 -5.55
N VAL A 277 -1.81 -11.46 -6.45
CA VAL A 277 -0.77 -10.55 -6.90
C VAL A 277 -0.94 -10.36 -8.40
N VAL A 278 -0.72 -9.13 -8.87
CA VAL A 278 -0.67 -8.80 -10.29
C VAL A 278 0.73 -8.27 -10.58
N GLU A 279 1.47 -8.97 -11.44
CA GLU A 279 2.86 -8.67 -11.76
C GLU A 279 3.26 -9.38 -13.06
N ASP A 280 4.08 -8.74 -13.90
CA ASP A 280 4.76 -9.41 -15.01
C ASP A 280 5.79 -10.43 -14.45
N THR A 281 5.38 -11.70 -14.33
CA THR A 281 6.23 -12.73 -13.73
C THR A 281 7.26 -13.29 -14.69
N ASN A 282 7.07 -13.06 -15.99
CA ASN A 282 7.83 -13.73 -17.03
C ASN A 282 8.69 -12.75 -17.87
N ASN A 283 8.61 -11.45 -17.57
CA ASN A 283 9.26 -10.33 -18.23
C ASN A 283 8.85 -10.16 -19.71
N ASP A 284 7.60 -10.45 -20.06
CA ASP A 284 7.05 -10.21 -21.40
C ASP A 284 6.32 -8.86 -21.54
N LEU A 285 6.28 -8.07 -20.46
CA LEU A 285 5.57 -6.79 -20.33
C LEU A 285 4.04 -6.91 -20.23
N ASP A 286 3.51 -8.13 -20.11
CA ASP A 286 2.10 -8.36 -19.83
C ASP A 286 1.96 -8.76 -18.35
N ASP A 287 1.00 -8.16 -17.65
CA ASP A 287 0.75 -8.45 -16.23
C ASP A 287 0.14 -9.86 -16.05
N ASP A 288 0.76 -10.70 -15.22
CA ASP A 288 0.22 -12.00 -14.83
C ASP A 288 -0.64 -11.91 -13.56
N LEU A 289 -1.67 -12.75 -13.47
CA LEU A 289 -2.47 -12.92 -12.25
C LEU A 289 -1.99 -14.15 -11.47
N VAL A 290 -1.39 -13.93 -10.30
CA VAL A 290 -0.93 -14.99 -9.40
C VAL A 290 -1.86 -15.09 -8.19
N PHE A 291 -2.44 -16.27 -7.99
CA PHE A 291 -3.33 -16.55 -6.85
C PHE A 291 -2.66 -17.53 -5.89
N GLY A 292 -2.54 -17.13 -4.63
CA GLY A 292 -2.22 -18.07 -3.55
C GLY A 292 -3.50 -18.68 -3.02
N THR A 293 -3.65 -20.00 -3.05
CA THR A 293 -4.83 -20.70 -2.53
C THR A 293 -4.50 -21.64 -1.38
N ASP A 294 -5.52 -22.09 -0.65
CA ASP A 294 -5.36 -23.02 0.49
C ASP A 294 -4.89 -24.43 0.09
N ASN A 295 -4.98 -24.78 -1.19
CA ASN A 295 -4.52 -26.06 -1.72
C ASN A 295 -3.20 -25.95 -2.53
N GLY A 296 -2.62 -24.75 -2.65
CA GLY A 296 -1.39 -24.48 -3.41
C GLY A 296 -1.45 -23.17 -4.20
N ILE A 297 -0.46 -22.98 -5.09
CA ILE A 297 -0.52 -21.99 -6.17
C ILE A 297 -1.13 -22.69 -7.39
#